data_AF-A0A3N4D423-F1
#
_entry.id   AF-A0A3N4D423-F1
#
_cell.length_a   1.000
_cell.length_b   1.000
_cell.length_c   1.000
_cell.angle_alpha   90.00
_cell.angle_beta   90.00
_cell.angle_gamma   90.00
#
_symmetry.space_group_name_H-M   'P 1'
#
loop_
_entity.id
_entity.type
_entity.pdbx_description
1 polymer ?
#
loop_
_entity_poly.entity_id
_entity_poly.type
_entity_poly.pdbx_seq_one_letter_code
_entity_poly.pdbx_strand_id
1 'polypeptide(L)'
;MKDLFKDLSPSFGPFAKVFDSWVSTTLALVWACGFVFAAYHLIIAVGAIASARRHHRADGEATVGRLVWPGLSLIALALVPTIYAALVS
;
A
#
# COMPACT_ATOMS: atom_id res chain seq x y z
N MET A 1 -3.75 36.98 16.32
CA MET A 1 -3.66 35.52 16.05
C MET A 1 -4.49 35.03 14.87
N LYS A 2 -5.57 35.73 14.44
CA LYS A 2 -6.35 35.33 13.25
C LYS A 2 -5.68 35.68 11.91
N ASP A 3 -4.77 36.66 11.90
CA ASP A 3 -4.11 37.12 10.67
C ASP A 3 -2.88 36.28 10.25
N LEU A 4 -2.42 35.36 11.10
CA LEU A 4 -1.24 34.51 10.81
C LEU A 4 -1.54 33.36 9.83
N PHE A 5 -2.83 33.04 9.64
CA PHE A 5 -3.29 31.95 8.78
C PHE A 5 -3.92 32.44 7.47
N LYS A 6 -3.89 33.75 7.20
CA LYS A 6 -4.60 34.34 6.06
C LYS A 6 -3.95 33.98 4.70
N ASP A 7 -2.66 33.70 4.71
CA ASP A 7 -1.88 33.27 3.53
C ASP A 7 -1.43 31.80 3.60
N LEU A 8 -1.68 31.11 4.72
CA LEU A 8 -1.55 29.65 4.81
C LEU A 8 -2.83 29.02 4.27
N SER A 9 -2.95 28.98 2.94
CA SER A 9 -3.86 28.02 2.33
C SER A 9 -3.38 26.61 2.72
N PRO A 10 -4.23 25.75 3.29
CA PRO A 10 -3.87 24.36 3.54
C PRO A 10 -3.66 23.69 2.17
N SER A 11 -2.40 23.65 1.74
CA SER A 11 -1.99 22.99 0.51
C SER A 11 -1.69 21.53 0.82
N PHE A 12 -2.28 20.62 0.06
CA PHE A 12 -1.93 19.20 0.09
C PHE A 12 -0.53 18.90 -0.48
N GLY A 13 0.23 19.95 -0.82
CA GLY A 13 1.60 19.84 -1.32
C GLY A 13 1.68 18.98 -2.59
N PRO A 14 2.62 18.04 -2.70
CA PRO A 14 2.77 17.20 -3.89
C PRO A 14 1.55 16.30 -4.17
N PHE A 15 0.65 16.13 -3.20
CA PHE A 15 -0.58 15.35 -3.35
C PHE A 15 -1.78 16.17 -3.82
N ALA A 16 -1.65 17.49 -4.00
CA ALA A 16 -2.76 18.33 -4.49
C ALA A 16 -3.35 17.79 -5.79
N LYS A 17 -2.48 17.36 -6.73
CA LYS A 17 -2.88 16.77 -8.02
C LYS A 17 -3.70 15.50 -7.89
N VAL A 18 -3.58 14.77 -6.78
CA VAL A 18 -4.38 13.56 -6.54
C VAL A 18 -5.83 13.93 -6.26
N PHE A 19 -6.05 15.09 -5.63
CA PHE A 19 -7.37 15.60 -5.24
C PHE A 19 -8.01 16.54 -6.29
N ASP A 20 -7.33 16.82 -7.41
CA ASP A 20 -7.85 17.69 -8.48
C ASP A 20 -9.09 17.11 -9.17
N SER A 21 -9.25 15.78 -9.17
CA SER A 21 -10.39 15.08 -9.77
C SER A 21 -10.95 14.03 -8.82
N TRP A 22 -12.27 13.84 -8.86
CA TRP A 22 -12.92 12.75 -8.13
C TRP A 22 -12.40 11.39 -8.60
N VAL A 23 -12.08 11.25 -9.89
CA VAL A 23 -11.54 10.01 -10.47
C VAL A 23 -10.15 9.69 -9.91
N SER A 24 -9.24 10.67 -9.87
CA SER A 24 -7.89 10.47 -9.33
C SER A 24 -7.91 10.18 -7.84
N THR A 25 -8.82 10.83 -7.11
CA THR A 25 -9.02 10.59 -5.67
C THR A 25 -9.50 9.16 -5.41
N THR A 26 -10.48 8.68 -6.18
CA THR A 26 -10.98 7.30 -6.05
C THR A 26 -9.90 6.28 -6.42
N LEU A 27 -9.13 6.50 -7.49
CA LEU A 27 -8.03 5.62 -7.87
C LEU A 27 -6.93 5.55 -6.79
N ALA A 28 -6.56 6.69 -6.22
CA ALA A 28 -5.59 6.75 -5.12
C ALA A 28 -6.11 6.03 -3.88
N LEU A 29 -7.40 6.15 -3.56
CA LEU A 29 -8.03 5.43 -2.45
C LEU A 29 -8.01 3.92 -2.69
N VAL A 30 -8.38 3.46 -3.89
CA VAL A 30 -8.35 2.03 -4.25
C VAL A 30 -6.94 1.47 -4.14
N TRP A 31 -5.94 2.21 -4.64
CA TRP A 31 -4.53 1.83 -4.52
C TRP A 31 -4.09 1.73 -3.06
N ALA A 32 -4.41 2.73 -2.25
CA ALA A 32 -4.07 2.73 -0.83
C ALA A 32 -4.73 1.56 -0.07
N CYS A 33 -6.02 1.32 -0.32
CA CYS A 33 -6.74 0.18 0.25
C CYS A 33 -6.13 -1.15 -0.18
N GLY A 34 -5.77 -1.31 -1.46
CA GLY A 34 -5.09 -2.50 -1.97
C GLY A 34 -3.74 -2.74 -1.30
N PHE A 35 -2.96 -1.69 -1.07
CA PHE A 35 -1.68 -1.76 -0.38
C PHE A 35 -1.84 -2.23 1.07
N VAL A 36 -2.76 -1.61 1.81
CA VAL A 36 -3.06 -1.99 3.21
C VAL A 36 -3.59 -3.42 3.29
N PHE A 37 -4.46 -3.82 2.38
CA PHE A 37 -5.00 -5.18 2.32
C PHE A 37 -3.92 -6.24 2.09
N ALA A 38 -2.99 -5.98 1.16
CA ALA A 38 -1.86 -6.87 0.88
C ALA A 38 -0.89 -6.92 2.07
N ALA A 39 -0.61 -5.79 2.72
CA ALA A 39 0.21 -5.73 3.92
C ALA A 39 -0.38 -6.53 5.09
N TYR A 40 -1.69 -6.41 5.32
CA TYR A 40 -2.41 -7.17 6.34
C TYR A 40 -2.29 -8.69 6.11
N HIS A 41 -2.48 -9.15 4.87
CA HIS A 41 -2.31 -10.56 4.53
C HIS A 41 -0.87 -11.05 4.72
N LEU A 42 0.12 -10.20 4.41
CA LEU A 42 1.52 -10.53 4.65
C LEU A 42 1.79 -10.72 6.15
N ILE A 43 1.27 -9.84 7.01
CA ILE A 43 1.42 -9.94 8.46
C ILE A 43 0.82 -11.25 8.99
N ILE A 44 -0.39 -11.61 8.54
CA ILE A 44 -1.02 -12.89 8.92
C ILE A 44 -0.18 -14.07 8.45
N ALA A 45 0.32 -14.04 7.21
CA ALA A 45 1.14 -15.12 6.67
C ALA A 45 2.43 -15.31 7.48
N VAL A 46 3.11 -14.22 7.83
CA VAL A 46 4.31 -14.25 8.69
C VAL A 46 3.98 -14.80 10.09
N GLY A 47 2.88 -14.36 10.70
CA GLY A 47 2.42 -14.87 12.00
C GLY A 47 2.09 -16.37 11.96
N ALA A 48 1.44 -16.83 10.88
CA ALA A 48 1.13 -18.23 10.66
C ALA A 48 2.40 -19.07 10.49
N ILE A 49 3.41 -18.57 9.76
CA ILE A 49 4.73 -19.21 9.62
C ILE A 49 5.43 -19.31 10.97
N ALA A 50 5.44 -18.22 11.74
CA ALA A 50 6.07 -18.19 13.06
C ALA A 50 5.43 -19.21 14.01
N SER A 51 4.10 -19.33 13.98
CA SER A 51 3.35 -20.34 14.74
C SER A 51 3.62 -21.76 14.24
N ALA A 52 3.59 -22.00 12.93
CA ALA A 52 3.85 -23.31 12.33
C ALA A 52 5.27 -23.84 12.64
N ARG A 53 6.27 -22.94 12.65
CA ARG A 53 7.64 -23.26 13.08
C ARG A 53 7.73 -23.71 14.53
N ARG A 54 6.91 -23.14 15.43
CA ARG A 54 6.85 -23.54 16.85
C ARG A 54 6.20 -24.91 17.05
N HIS A 55 5.36 -25.36 16.12
CA HIS A 55 4.61 -26.61 16.23
C HIS A 55 5.12 -27.73 15.31
N HIS A 56 6.29 -27.57 14.67
CA HIS A 56 6.89 -28.54 13.72
C HIS A 56 5.97 -29.04 12.60
N ARG A 57 4.87 -28.33 12.31
CA ARG A 57 3.93 -28.64 11.22
C ARG A 57 4.28 -27.77 10.03
N ALA A 58 5.19 -28.24 9.19
CA ALA A 58 5.63 -27.50 8.01
C ALA A 58 5.07 -28.15 6.73
N ASP A 59 3.81 -27.85 6.38
CA ASP A 59 3.35 -27.98 5.00
C ASP A 59 3.93 -26.80 4.21
N GLY A 60 5.17 -26.98 3.76
CA GLY A 60 6.00 -25.92 3.18
C GLY A 60 5.38 -25.23 1.97
N GLU A 61 4.70 -25.97 1.10
CA GLU A 61 4.12 -25.41 -0.13
C GLU A 61 2.96 -24.45 0.13
N ALA A 62 1.96 -24.87 0.94
CA ALA A 62 0.83 -24.01 1.29
C ALA A 62 1.26 -22.76 2.07
N THR A 63 2.34 -22.90 2.84
CA THR A 63 2.91 -21.84 3.66
C THR A 63 3.68 -20.80 2.83
N VAL A 64 4.45 -21.25 1.84
CA VAL A 64 5.18 -20.37 0.90
C VAL A 64 4.21 -19.62 0.00
N GLY A 65 3.17 -20.28 -0.53
CA GLY A 65 2.16 -19.61 -1.37
C GLY A 65 1.44 -18.47 -0.65
N ARG A 66 1.15 -18.63 0.65
CA ARG A 66 0.53 -17.59 1.50
C ARG A 66 1.43 -16.38 1.74
N LEU A 67 2.74 -16.51 1.61
CA LEU A 67 3.70 -15.42 1.77
C LEU A 67 4.01 -14.73 0.44
N VAL A 68 4.18 -15.52 -0.62
CA VAL A 68 4.60 -15.05 -1.95
C VAL A 68 3.52 -14.16 -2.58
N TRP A 69 2.25 -14.54 -2.50
CA TRP A 69 1.15 -13.75 -3.08
C TRP A 69 1.04 -12.32 -2.53
N PRO A 70 0.93 -12.10 -1.21
CA PRO A 70 0.87 -10.75 -0.66
C PRO A 70 2.18 -9.98 -0.84
N GLY A 71 3.34 -10.66 -0.80
CA GLY A 71 4.64 -10.06 -1.07
C GLY A 71 4.76 -9.51 -2.49
N LEU A 72 4.42 -10.32 -3.50
CA LEU A 72 4.40 -9.88 -4.90
C LEU A 72 3.38 -8.76 -5.14
N SER A 73 2.20 -8.86 -4.50
CA SER A 73 1.17 -7.83 -4.60
C SER A 73 1.65 -6.48 -4.07
N LEU A 74 2.39 -6.46 -2.96
CA LEU A 74 2.99 -5.24 -2.41
C LEU A 74 4.06 -4.65 -3.32
N ILE A 75 4.93 -5.49 -3.89
CA ILE A 75 5.97 -5.05 -4.83
C ILE A 75 5.31 -4.41 -6.06
N ALA A 76 4.32 -5.09 -6.64
CA ALA A 76 3.58 -4.58 -7.79
C ALA A 76 2.89 -3.24 -7.48
N LEU A 77 2.19 -3.15 -6.34
CA LEU A 77 1.52 -1.92 -5.90
C LEU A 77 2.52 -0.79 -5.61
N ALA A 78 3.68 -1.08 -5.02
CA ALA A 78 4.71 -0.10 -4.74
C ALA A 78 5.37 0.47 -6.01
N LEU A 79 5.39 -0.31 -7.10
CA LEU A 79 5.92 0.13 -8.40
C LEU A 79 4.94 1.02 -9.17
N VAL A 80 3.64 1.01 -8.85
CA VAL A 80 2.62 1.80 -9.57
C VAL A 80 2.98 3.28 -9.67
N PRO A 81 3.39 3.99 -8.59
CA PRO A 81 3.78 5.40 -8.67
C PRO A 81 5.04 5.61 -9.53
N THR A 82 6.01 4.69 -9.47
CA THR A 82 7.26 4.78 -10.24
C THR A 82 7.02 4.57 -11.73
N ILE A 83 6.20 3.58 -12.09
CA ILE A 83 5.79 3.33 -13.48
C ILE A 83 4.99 4.52 -14.00
N TYR A 84 4.05 5.04 -13.22
CA TYR A 84 3.27 6.22 -13.59
C TYR A 84 4.18 7.43 -13.83
N ALA A 85 5.12 7.70 -12.92
CA ALA A 85 6.08 8.79 -13.08
C ALA A 85 6.92 8.64 -14.36
N ALA A 86 7.41 7.42 -14.67
CA ALA A 86 8.19 7.14 -15.87
C ALA A 86 7.39 7.25 -17.18
N LEU A 87 6.06 7.04 -17.13
CA LEU A 87 5.18 7.16 -18.30
C LEU A 87 4.72 8.60 -18.56
N VAL A 88 4.73 9.44 -17.53
CA VAL A 88 4.25 10.84 -17.60
C VAL A 88 5.41 11.85 -17.70
N SER A 89 6.65 11.42 -17.41
CA SER A 89 7.90 12.16 -17.65
C SER A 89 8.37 12.08 -19.10
#